data_AF-A0A1M6S7C5-F1
#
_entry.id   AF-A0A1M6S7C5-F1
#
_cell.length_a   1.000
_cell.length_b   1.000
_cell.length_c   1.000
_cell.angle_alpha   90.00
_cell.angle_beta   90.00
_cell.angle_gamma   90.00
#
_symmetry.space_group_name_H-M   'P 1'
#
loop_
_entity.id
_entity.type
_entity.pdbx_description
1 polymer ?
#
loop_
_entity_poly.entity_id
_entity_poly.type
_entity_poly.pdbx_seq_one_letter_code
_entity_poly.pdbx_strand_id
1 'polypeptide(L)'
;MTEWEKYQQIRREAAFTGLALLVLILFWCWAGFGLSDVQVELFGLPLWAVTSSIGVWLFAIVLVRVLLKFVFRDMSLEQEKEAGSHE
;
A
#
# COMPACT_ATOMS: atom_id res chain seq x y z
N MET A 1 -2.21 -13.83 23.94
CA MET A 1 -1.28 -12.80 23.44
C MET A 1 -1.19 -11.67 24.46
N THR A 2 0.00 -11.32 24.92
CA THR A 2 0.19 -10.20 25.85
C THR A 2 0.05 -8.86 25.11
N GLU A 3 -0.45 -7.80 25.74
CA GLU A 3 -0.66 -6.48 25.11
C GLU A 3 0.59 -5.92 24.40
N TRP A 4 1.77 -6.29 24.89
CA TRP A 4 3.05 -5.97 24.26
C TRP A 4 3.23 -6.60 22.87
N GLU A 5 2.79 -7.85 22.68
CA GLU A 5 2.92 -8.56 21.41
C GLU A 5 1.96 -7.97 20.35
N LYS A 6 0.74 -7.58 20.76
CA LYS A 6 -0.21 -6.85 19.91
C LYS A 6 0.38 -5.52 19.44
N TYR A 7 0.99 -4.77 20.36
CA TYR A 7 1.63 -3.49 20.03
C TYR A 7 2.78 -3.66 19.03
N GLN A 8 3.59 -4.71 19.16
CA GLN A 8 4.67 -5.00 18.21
C GLN A 8 4.15 -5.40 16.82
N GLN A 9 3.02 -6.12 16.74
CA GLN A 9 2.35 -6.40 15.46
C GLN A 9 1.85 -5.13 14.78
N ILE A 10 1.09 -4.31 15.49
CA ILE A 10 0.56 -3.05 14.95
C ILE A 10 1.69 -2.15 14.44
N ARG A 11 2.79 -2.03 15.21
CA ARG A 11 3.97 -1.26 14.78
C ARG A 11 4.58 -1.79 13.50
N ARG A 12 4.64 -3.12 13.33
CA ARG A 12 5.18 -3.74 12.13
C ARG A 12 4.28 -3.46 10.92
N GLU A 13 2.97 -3.61 11.06
CA GLU A 13 1.99 -3.30 10.00
C GLU A 13 2.01 -1.82 9.59
N ALA A 14 2.09 -0.92 10.57
CA ALA A 14 2.22 0.52 10.33
C ALA A 14 3.52 0.86 9.58
N ALA A 15 4.65 0.23 9.94
CA ALA A 15 5.92 0.43 9.26
C ALA A 15 5.86 -0.01 7.79
N PHE A 16 5.24 -1.15 7.50
CA PHE A 16 5.06 -1.62 6.12
C PHE A 16 4.09 -0.75 5.33
N THR A 17 3.03 -0.26 5.94
CA THR A 17 2.11 0.70 5.30
C THR A 17 2.83 2.01 4.98
N GLY A 18 3.67 2.50 5.90
CA GLY A 18 4.53 3.66 5.65
C GLY A 18 5.55 3.44 4.53
N LEU A 19 6.14 2.25 4.45
CA LEU A 19 7.04 1.89 3.34
C LEU A 19 6.30 1.83 2.01
N ALA A 20 5.10 1.27 1.98
CA ALA A 20 4.25 1.22 0.79
C ALA A 20 3.92 2.65 0.30
N LEU A 21 3.56 3.55 1.22
CA LEU A 21 3.35 4.97 0.90
C LEU A 21 4.61 5.62 0.31
N LEU A 22 5.78 5.36 0.89
CA LEU A 22 7.06 5.88 0.40
C LEU A 22 7.33 5.41 -1.03
N VAL A 23 7.14 4.11 -1.31
CA VAL A 23 7.28 3.55 -2.66
C VAL A 23 6.32 4.19 -3.65
N LEU A 24 5.07 4.43 -3.24
CA LEU A 24 4.08 5.12 -4.07
C LEU A 24 4.51 6.54 -4.41
N ILE A 25 5.04 7.30 -3.44
CA ILE A 25 5.55 8.66 -3.65
C ILE A 25 6.72 8.64 -4.63
N LEU A 26 7.67 7.72 -4.48
CA LEU A 26 8.81 7.59 -5.40
C LEU A 26 8.35 7.24 -6.83
N PHE A 27 7.41 6.32 -6.97
CA PHE A 27 6.83 5.97 -8.26
C PHE A 27 6.12 7.17 -8.89
N TRP A 28 5.35 7.92 -8.11
CA TRP A 28 4.66 9.13 -8.56
C TRP A 28 5.66 10.20 -9.02
N CYS A 29 6.71 10.46 -8.24
CA CYS A 29 7.78 11.39 -8.62
C CYS A 29 8.48 10.94 -9.92
N TRP A 30 8.77 9.64 -10.08
CA TRP A 30 9.37 9.13 -11.31
C TRP A 30 8.42 9.25 -12.51
N ALA A 31 7.15 8.90 -12.35
CA ALA A 31 6.15 9.01 -13.42
C ALA A 31 5.83 10.46 -13.80
N GLY A 32 5.90 11.39 -12.85
CA GLY A 32 5.67 12.82 -13.08
C GLY A 32 6.88 13.55 -13.66
N PHE A 33 8.06 13.43 -13.03
CA PHE A 33 9.27 14.13 -13.45
C PHE A 33 10.08 13.39 -14.51
N GLY A 34 10.02 12.06 -14.56
CA GLY A 34 10.77 11.27 -15.55
C GLY A 34 10.15 11.28 -16.95
N LEU A 35 8.87 11.67 -17.05
CA LEU A 35 8.15 11.78 -18.32
C LEU A 35 7.90 13.24 -18.73
N SER A 36 8.36 14.22 -17.95
CA SER A 36 8.15 15.65 -18.24
C SER A 36 8.89 16.12 -19.50
N ASP A 37 9.96 15.42 -19.90
CA ASP A 37 10.74 15.72 -21.11
C ASP A 37 10.09 15.15 -22.40
N VAL A 38 9.09 14.28 -22.25
CA VAL A 38 8.41 13.63 -23.38
C VAL A 38 7.25 14.52 -23.85
N GLN A 39 7.49 15.34 -24.87
CA GLN A 39 6.49 16.19 -25.55
C GLN A 39 5.56 15.39 -26.48
N VAL A 40 5.03 14.27 -25.99
CA VAL A 40 4.00 13.49 -26.69
C VAL A 40 2.66 13.90 -26.10
N GLU A 41 1.72 14.31 -26.94
CA GLU A 41 0.37 14.66 -26.52
C GLU A 41 -0.59 13.54 -26.91
N LEU A 42 -1.36 13.06 -25.93
CA LEU A 42 -2.45 12.10 -26.15
C LEU A 42 -3.76 12.86 -25.98
N PHE A 43 -4.56 12.98 -27.05
CA PHE A 43 -5.82 13.74 -27.04
C PHE A 43 -5.68 15.22 -26.60
N GLY A 44 -4.52 15.85 -26.82
CA GLY A 44 -4.24 17.23 -26.40
C GLY A 44 -3.88 17.39 -24.92
N LEU A 45 -3.69 16.29 -24.20
CA LEU A 45 -3.15 16.26 -22.84
C LEU A 45 -1.71 15.71 -22.90
N PRO A 46 -0.78 16.28 -22.13
CA PRO A 46 0.59 15.78 -22.11
C PRO A 46 0.60 14.32 -21.63
N LEU A 47 1.38 13.48 -22.30
CA LEU A 47 1.43 12.04 -22.03
C LEU A 47 1.73 11.76 -20.55
N TRP A 48 2.58 12.56 -19.92
CA TRP A 48 2.90 12.47 -18.49
C TRP A 48 1.67 12.54 -17.59
N ALA A 49 0.63 13.31 -17.97
CA ALA A 49 -0.57 13.50 -17.15
C ALA A 49 -1.46 12.26 -17.23
N VAL A 50 -1.56 11.67 -18.41
CA VAL A 50 -2.34 10.44 -18.63
C VAL A 50 -1.63 9.25 -17.99
N THR A 51 -0.32 9.12 -18.18
CA THR A 51 0.47 8.03 -17.61
C THR A 51 0.63 8.13 -16.11
N SER A 52 0.73 9.33 -15.53
CA SER A 52 0.70 9.48 -14.07
C SER A 52 -0.67 9.12 -13.50
N SER A 53 -1.76 9.55 -14.13
CA SER A 53 -3.12 9.23 -13.66
C SER A 53 -3.42 7.73 -13.69
N ILE A 54 -3.20 7.07 -14.84
CA ILE A 54 -3.50 5.64 -15.00
C ILE A 54 -2.43 4.78 -14.34
N GLY A 55 -1.15 5.14 -14.49
CA GLY A 55 -0.02 4.39 -13.95
C GLY A 55 -0.02 4.35 -12.43
N VAL A 56 -0.25 5.49 -11.77
CA VAL A 56 -0.29 5.56 -10.29
C VAL A 56 -1.51 4.82 -9.76
N TRP A 57 -2.65 4.89 -10.45
CA TRP A 57 -3.84 4.14 -10.08
C TRP A 57 -3.62 2.62 -10.14
N LEU A 58 -3.09 2.11 -11.26
CA LEU A 58 -2.76 0.69 -11.41
C LEU A 58 -1.70 0.24 -10.39
N PHE A 59 -0.67 1.05 -10.20
CA PHE A 59 0.39 0.77 -9.24
C PHE A 59 -0.15 0.72 -7.81
N ALA A 60 -1.03 1.64 -7.43
CA ALA A 60 -1.68 1.63 -6.12
C ALA A 60 -2.50 0.35 -5.89
N ILE A 61 -3.25 -0.14 -6.89
CA ILE A 61 -4.00 -1.40 -6.79
C ILE A 61 -3.06 -2.58 -6.52
N VAL A 62 -1.95 -2.65 -7.26
CA VAL A 62 -0.95 -3.72 -7.08
C VAL A 62 -0.29 -3.62 -5.70
N LEU A 63 0.09 -2.41 -5.28
CA LEU A 63 0.70 -2.13 -3.99
C LEU A 63 -0.23 -2.55 -2.84
N VAL A 64 -1.52 -2.22 -2.92
CA VAL A 64 -2.52 -2.64 -1.93
C VAL A 64 -2.68 -4.15 -1.91
N ARG A 65 -2.74 -4.81 -3.07
CA ARG A 65 -2.76 -6.29 -3.16
C ARG A 65 -1.54 -6.92 -2.51
N VAL A 66 -0.35 -6.35 -2.71
CA VAL A 66 0.90 -6.81 -2.08
C VAL A 66 0.84 -6.60 -0.57
N LEU A 67 0.37 -5.44 -0.11
CA LEU A 67 0.20 -5.13 1.31
C LEU A 67 -0.76 -6.13 1.97
N LEU A 68 -1.91 -6.40 1.36
CA LEU A 68 -2.88 -7.39 1.84
C LEU A 68 -2.29 -8.80 1.92
N LYS A 69 -1.43 -9.19 0.96
CA LYS A 69 -0.87 -10.55 0.90
C LYS A 69 0.35 -10.76 1.81
N PHE A 70 1.18 -9.73 1.98
CA PHE A 70 2.47 -9.84 2.69
C PHE A 70 2.47 -9.23 4.09
N VAL A 71 1.62 -8.23 4.34
CA VAL A 71 1.66 -7.42 5.57
C VAL A 71 0.51 -7.74 6.49
N PHE A 72 -0.71 -7.81 5.95
CA PHE A 72 -1.88 -8.27 6.70
C PHE A 72 -1.82 -9.79 6.83
N ARG A 73 -1.03 -10.26 7.81
CA ARG A 73 -1.10 -11.64 8.27
C ARG A 73 -2.38 -11.77 9.08
N ASP A 74 -3.27 -12.68 8.68
CA ASP A 74 -4.52 -12.97 9.40
C ASP A 74 -4.25 -13.05 10.90
N MET A 75 -4.76 -12.07 11.64
CA MET A 75 -4.94 -12.22 13.08
C MET A 75 -5.98 -13.32 13.22
N SER A 76 -5.53 -14.54 13.56
CA SER A 76 -6.47 -15.61 13.86
C SER A 76 -7.35 -15.15 15.03
N LEU A 77 -8.60 -14.80 14.74
CA LEU A 77 -9.65 -14.50 15.70
C LEU A 77 -10.04 -15.73 16.54
N GLU A 78 -9.35 -16.86 16.36
CA GLU A 78 -9.59 -18.11 17.07
C GLU A 78 -9.25 -17.99 18.56
N GLN A 79 -8.47 -16.97 18.96
CA GLN A 79 -8.12 -16.72 20.36
C GLN A 79 -9.24 -16.05 21.19
N GLU A 80 -10.29 -15.50 20.54
CA GLU A 80 -11.47 -15.00 21.25
C GLU A 80 -12.50 -16.10 21.56
N LYS A 81 -12.44 -17.25 20.89
CA LYS A 81 -13.45 -18.31 21.03
C LYS A 81 -13.29 -19.17 22.29
N GLU A 82 -12.10 -19.16 22.91
CA GLU A 82 -11.85 -19.91 24.15
C GLU A 82 -12.18 -19.10 25.43
N ALA A 83 -12.33 -17.78 25.34
CA ALA A 83 -12.65 -16.93 26.50
C ALA A 83 -14.16 -16.83 26.81
N GLY A 84 -15.03 -17.39 25.96
CA GLY A 84 -16.49 -17.39 26.16
C GLY A 84 -17.09 -18.72 26.63
N SER A 85 -16.26 -19.73 26.93
CA SER A 85 -16.73 -21.10 27.28
C SER A 85 -16.33 -21.55 28.69
N HIS A 86 -15.90 -20.65 29.56
CA HIS A 86 -15.75 -20.94 30.98
C HIS A 86 -16.40 -19.84 31.82
N GLU A 87 -17.61 -20.19 32.29
CA GLU A 87 -18.40 -19.65 33.42
C GLU A 87 -19.17 -18.32 33.23
#